data_AF-A0A081DFN9-F1
#
_entry.id   AF-A0A081DFN9-F1
#
_cell.length_a   1.000
_cell.length_b   1.000
_cell.length_c   1.000
_cell.angle_alpha   90.00
_cell.angle_beta   90.00
_cell.angle_gamma   90.00
#
_symmetry.space_group_name_H-M   'P 1'
#
loop_
_entity.id
_entity.type
_entity.pdbx_description
1 polymer ?
#
loop_
_entity_poly.entity_id
_entity_poly.type
_entity_poly.pdbx_seq_one_letter_code
_entity_poly.pdbx_strand_id
1 'polypeptide(L)'
;MFGSTVFYDVHSYNWKRWDRKVPVFNLGTKNIDQDRFVHDIQQWKDILDKIELPIEQEVSCGINDVFQGNGYFLKYVTSNSLNTLVLATEIAKVYCNEETGVIYPDVVHAVKDQFKYYIQAHAHRFYERHERIV
;
A
#
# COMPACT_ATOMS: atom_id res chain seq x y z
N MET A 1 20.69 10.82 -13.06
CA MET A 1 19.53 9.91 -13.04
C MET A 1 19.43 9.38 -11.61
N PHE A 2 18.25 9.41 -10.97
CA PHE A 2 18.10 8.89 -9.61
C PHE A 2 18.31 7.36 -9.61
N GLY A 3 19.11 6.83 -8.68
CA GLY A 3 19.57 5.44 -8.67
C GLY A 3 18.58 4.41 -8.10
N SER A 4 17.38 4.85 -7.69
CA SER A 4 16.34 4.03 -7.06
C SER A 4 14.95 4.59 -7.34
N THR A 5 13.94 3.73 -7.43
CA THR A 5 12.53 4.13 -7.66
C THR A 5 11.58 3.37 -6.73
N VAL A 6 10.57 4.03 -6.19
CA VAL A 6 9.46 3.37 -5.47
C VAL A 6 8.13 3.68 -6.16
N PHE A 7 7.36 2.64 -6.48
CA PHE A 7 6.02 2.73 -7.03
C PHE A 7 4.99 2.41 -5.93
N TYR A 8 4.00 3.28 -5.78
CA TYR A 8 2.83 3.05 -4.95
C TYR A 8 1.68 2.59 -5.85
N ASP A 9 1.55 1.27 -6.00
CA ASP A 9 0.55 0.64 -6.85
C ASP A 9 -0.72 0.44 -6.03
N VAL A 10 -1.60 1.45 -6.03
CA VAL A 10 -2.77 1.51 -5.13
C VAL A 10 -4.04 1.05 -5.85
N HIS A 11 -4.73 0.09 -5.25
CA HIS A 11 -5.96 -0.52 -5.72
C HIS A 11 -7.02 -0.55 -4.62
N SER A 12 -8.23 -0.98 -4.97
CA SER A 12 -9.32 -1.16 -4.00
C SER A 12 -10.02 -2.50 -4.18
N TYR A 13 -10.59 -3.03 -3.10
CA TYR A 13 -11.29 -4.31 -3.13
C TYR A 13 -12.58 -4.31 -2.32
N ASN A 14 -13.52 -5.16 -2.76
CA ASN A 14 -14.78 -5.37 -2.05
C ASN A 14 -14.52 -6.25 -0.82
N TRP A 15 -14.76 -5.71 0.38
CA TRP A 15 -14.52 -6.38 1.66
C TRP A 15 -15.77 -7.08 2.20
N LYS A 16 -16.99 -6.67 1.80
CA LYS A 16 -18.23 -7.27 2.30
C LYS A 16 -18.49 -8.70 1.79
N ARG A 17 -17.81 -9.12 0.73
CA ARG A 17 -17.96 -10.46 0.13
C ARG A 17 -17.24 -11.58 0.90
N TRP A 18 -16.43 -11.23 1.89
CA TRP A 18 -15.64 -12.20 2.64
C TRP A 18 -16.42 -12.71 3.85
N ASP A 19 -16.31 -14.00 4.12
CA ASP A 19 -16.91 -14.70 5.27
C ASP A 19 -16.06 -14.59 6.55
N ARG A 20 -14.99 -13.80 6.51
CA ARG A 20 -14.07 -13.52 7.61
C ARG A 20 -13.77 -12.03 7.73
N LYS A 21 -13.24 -11.61 8.89
CA LYS A 21 -12.64 -10.27 9.03
C LYS A 21 -11.42 -10.17 8.10
N VAL A 22 -11.38 -9.07 7.34
CA VAL A 22 -10.28 -8.70 6.43
C VAL A 22 -9.75 -7.31 6.84
N PRO A 23 -8.47 -7.00 6.61
CA PRO A 23 -7.86 -5.74 7.05
C PRO A 23 -8.33 -4.55 6.21
N VAL A 24 -8.32 -3.33 6.74
CA VAL A 24 -8.68 -2.13 5.94
C VAL A 24 -7.70 -1.92 4.78
N PHE A 25 -6.42 -2.16 5.02
CA PHE A 25 -5.39 -2.16 4.00
C PHE A 25 -4.77 -3.55 3.83
N ASN A 26 -4.33 -3.87 2.63
CA ASN A 26 -3.51 -5.04 2.38
C ASN A 26 -2.28 -4.65 1.57
N LEU A 27 -1.09 -5.11 1.97
CA LEU A 27 0.14 -4.92 1.22
C LEU A 27 0.65 -6.27 0.69
N GLY A 28 0.69 -6.39 -0.63
CA GLY A 28 1.20 -7.57 -1.33
C GLY A 28 2.71 -7.49 -1.53
N THR A 29 3.46 -8.41 -0.91
CA THR A 29 4.93 -8.40 -0.90
C THR A 29 5.56 -9.68 -1.45
N LYS A 30 4.78 -10.66 -1.91
CA LYS A 30 5.29 -11.99 -2.26
C LYS A 30 6.27 -12.01 -3.43
N ASN A 31 6.16 -11.05 -4.34
CA ASN A 31 6.96 -10.98 -5.56
C ASN A 31 7.97 -9.81 -5.56
N ILE A 32 8.33 -9.29 -4.38
CA ILE A 32 9.41 -8.29 -4.23
C ILE A 32 10.54 -8.86 -3.37
N ASP A 33 11.72 -8.26 -3.47
CA ASP A 33 12.88 -8.64 -2.65
C ASP A 33 12.67 -8.21 -1.20
N GLN A 34 12.20 -9.15 -0.38
CA GLN A 34 11.83 -8.87 1.00
C GLN A 34 13.04 -8.64 1.92
N ASP A 35 14.22 -9.18 1.59
CA ASP A 35 15.42 -8.95 2.38
C ASP A 35 15.94 -7.54 2.13
N ARG A 36 16.01 -7.14 0.86
CA ARG A 36 16.49 -5.83 0.45
C ARG A 36 15.60 -4.69 0.92
N PHE A 37 14.28 -4.88 0.86
CA PHE A 37 13.30 -3.81 1.13
C PHE A 37 12.56 -3.99 2.46
N VAL A 38 13.03 -4.86 3.36
CA VAL A 38 12.37 -5.17 4.65
C VAL A 38 11.96 -3.91 5.42
N HIS A 39 12.85 -2.92 5.50
CA HIS A 39 12.62 -1.69 6.25
C HIS A 39 11.61 -0.75 5.56
N ASP A 40 11.57 -0.74 4.24
CA ASP A 40 10.62 0.07 3.47
C ASP A 40 9.22 -0.55 3.55
N ILE A 41 9.14 -1.88 3.38
CA ILE A 41 7.89 -2.64 3.51
C ILE A 41 7.30 -2.47 4.92
N GLN A 42 8.11 -2.67 5.97
CA GLN A 42 7.63 -2.54 7.34
C GLN A 42 7.19 -1.11 7.64
N GLN A 43 7.95 -0.11 7.19
CA GLN A 43 7.59 1.29 7.39
C GLN A 43 6.27 1.65 6.70
N TRP A 44 6.05 1.20 5.46
CA TRP A 44 4.80 1.44 4.77
C TRP A 44 3.62 0.74 5.44
N LYS A 45 3.81 -0.52 5.88
CA LYS A 45 2.80 -1.26 6.66
C LYS A 45 2.44 -0.56 7.97
N ASP A 46 3.44 -0.07 8.72
CA ASP A 46 3.23 0.65 9.98
C ASP A 46 2.51 1.98 9.78
N ILE A 47 2.77 2.66 8.65
CA ILE A 47 2.03 3.85 8.25
C ILE A 47 0.57 3.49 8.00
N LEU A 48 0.30 2.48 7.18
CA LEU A 48 -1.06 2.07 6.81
C LEU A 48 -1.88 1.59 8.02
N ASP A 49 -1.26 0.91 8.99
CA ASP A 49 -1.89 0.54 10.27
C ASP A 49 -2.36 1.75 11.09
N LYS A 50 -1.69 2.89 10.94
CA LYS A 50 -1.91 4.10 11.76
C LYS A 50 -2.73 5.16 11.04
N ILE A 51 -3.22 4.88 9.84
CA ILE A 51 -4.11 5.80 9.14
C ILE A 51 -5.40 5.93 9.93
N GLU A 52 -5.77 7.16 10.26
CA GLU A 52 -7.00 7.46 10.99
C GLU A 52 -8.13 7.70 9.99
N LEU A 53 -9.18 6.90 10.05
CA LEU A 53 -10.35 7.05 9.18
C LEU A 53 -11.60 7.32 10.02
N PRO A 54 -12.52 8.19 9.57
CA PRO A 54 -13.79 8.45 10.24
C PRO A 54 -14.78 7.29 10.00
N ILE A 55 -14.41 6.10 10.46
CA ILE A 55 -15.19 4.85 10.35
C ILE A 55 -15.23 4.17 11.71
N GLU A 56 -16.23 3.31 11.92
CA GLU A 56 -16.38 2.58 13.18
C GLU A 56 -15.39 1.42 13.33
N GLN A 57 -14.89 0.88 12.22
CA GLN A 57 -13.98 -0.26 12.23
C GLN A 57 -12.55 0.15 12.55
N GLU A 58 -11.85 -0.72 13.28
CA GLU A 58 -10.40 -0.59 13.50
C GLU A 58 -9.63 -0.67 12.17
N VAL A 59 -8.82 0.34 11.90
CA VAL A 59 -7.91 0.36 10.75
C VAL A 59 -6.76 -0.61 10.99
N SER A 60 -6.44 -1.42 9.99
CA SER A 60 -5.36 -2.40 10.04
C SER A 60 -4.81 -2.66 8.65
N CYS A 61 -3.53 -3.02 8.56
CA CYS A 61 -2.84 -3.41 7.34
C CYS A 61 -2.32 -4.84 7.45
N GLY A 62 -2.86 -5.74 6.62
CA GLY A 62 -2.37 -7.11 6.49
C GLY A 62 -1.28 -7.23 5.42
N ILE A 63 -0.26 -8.05 5.67
CA ILE A 63 0.72 -8.44 4.65
C ILE A 63 0.24 -9.74 3.98
N ASN A 64 0.06 -9.73 2.66
CA ASN A 64 -0.31 -10.91 1.87
C ASN A 64 -1.60 -11.65 2.33
N ASP A 65 -2.52 -10.95 3.00
CA ASP A 65 -3.72 -11.54 3.62
C ASP A 65 -4.85 -11.75 2.61
N VAL A 66 -5.24 -10.69 1.90
CA VAL A 66 -6.27 -10.71 0.87
C VAL A 66 -5.62 -10.84 -0.51
N PHE A 67 -4.54 -10.11 -0.73
CA PHE A 67 -3.79 -10.10 -1.98
C PHE A 67 -2.30 -10.20 -1.72
N GLN A 68 -1.62 -11.02 -2.52
CA GLN A 68 -0.19 -11.32 -2.34
C GLN A 68 0.73 -10.50 -3.25
N GLY A 69 0.20 -9.53 -4.02
CA GLY A 69 0.99 -8.74 -4.97
C GLY A 69 1.37 -9.54 -6.22
N ASN A 70 0.40 -10.19 -6.87
CA ASN A 70 0.63 -11.04 -8.04
C ASN A 70 0.44 -10.34 -9.39
N GLY A 71 0.19 -9.02 -9.38
CA GLY A 71 -0.07 -8.22 -10.58
C GLY A 71 1.09 -8.23 -11.56
N TYR A 72 0.77 -8.16 -12.86
CA TYR A 72 1.77 -8.14 -13.93
C TYR A 72 2.74 -6.97 -13.81
N PHE A 73 2.23 -5.76 -13.49
CA PHE A 73 3.04 -4.56 -13.33
C PHE A 73 4.16 -4.76 -12.31
N LEU A 74 3.81 -5.19 -11.09
CA LEU A 74 4.77 -5.50 -10.03
C LEU A 74 5.81 -6.51 -10.52
N LYS A 75 5.38 -7.67 -11.03
CA LYS A 75 6.29 -8.73 -11.48
C LYS A 75 7.23 -8.27 -12.58
N TYR A 76 6.71 -7.53 -13.55
CA TYR A 76 7.49 -7.01 -14.66
C TYR A 76 8.54 -6.00 -14.16
N VAL A 77 8.14 -5.01 -13.37
CA VAL A 77 9.06 -4.00 -12.84
C VAL A 77 10.15 -4.65 -11.98
N THR A 78 9.78 -5.54 -11.04
CA THR A 78 10.76 -6.21 -10.18
C THR A 78 11.75 -7.07 -10.97
N SER A 79 11.32 -7.69 -12.07
CA SER A 79 12.20 -8.55 -12.88
C SER A 79 13.10 -7.78 -13.83
N ASN A 80 12.74 -6.54 -14.19
CA ASN A 80 13.40 -5.78 -15.25
C ASN A 80 14.06 -4.48 -14.76
N SER A 81 13.93 -4.13 -13.48
CA SER A 81 14.48 -2.90 -12.91
C SER A 81 15.28 -3.19 -11.64
N LEU A 82 16.49 -2.64 -11.57
CA LEU A 82 17.28 -2.65 -10.35
C LEU A 82 16.80 -1.55 -9.41
N ASN A 83 17.01 -1.76 -8.10
CA ASN A 83 16.79 -0.75 -7.05
C ASN A 83 15.37 -0.15 -7.09
N THR A 84 14.40 -0.97 -7.52
CA THR A 84 13.03 -0.54 -7.73
C THR A 84 12.08 -1.36 -6.86
N LEU A 85 11.30 -0.67 -6.04
CA LEU A 85 10.31 -1.27 -5.15
C LEU A 85 8.90 -0.95 -5.66
N VAL A 86 8.03 -1.95 -5.75
CA VAL A 86 6.60 -1.77 -6.03
C VAL A 86 5.81 -2.19 -4.80
N LEU A 87 5.11 -1.24 -4.19
CA LEU A 87 4.24 -1.45 -3.02
C LEU A 87 2.80 -1.66 -3.50
N ALA A 88 2.44 -2.92 -3.79
CA ALA A 88 1.08 -3.30 -4.17
C ALA A 88 0.13 -3.15 -2.96
N THR A 89 -0.50 -1.98 -2.87
CA THR A 89 -1.32 -1.54 -1.75
C THR A 89 -2.79 -1.60 -2.14
N GLU A 90 -3.59 -2.25 -1.31
CA GLU A 90 -5.01 -2.41 -1.52
C GLU A 90 -5.76 -1.74 -0.36
N ILE A 91 -6.77 -0.94 -0.66
CA ILE A 91 -7.71 -0.42 0.35
C ILE A 91 -9.06 -1.12 0.21
N ALA A 92 -9.59 -1.64 1.31
CA ALA A 92 -10.97 -2.10 1.37
C ALA A 92 -11.89 -0.92 1.00
N LYS A 93 -13.00 -1.17 0.29
CA LYS A 93 -13.99 -0.14 -0.03
C LYS A 93 -14.80 0.29 1.21
N VAL A 94 -14.13 0.70 2.27
CA VAL A 94 -14.68 1.36 3.46
C VAL A 94 -15.05 2.81 3.20
N TYR A 95 -14.61 3.36 2.06
CA TYR A 95 -14.88 4.73 1.61
C TYR A 95 -16.16 4.85 0.76
N CYS A 96 -16.90 3.76 0.55
CA CYS A 96 -18.19 3.80 -0.14
C CYS A 96 -19.10 2.64 0.25
N ASN A 97 -20.37 2.73 -0.17
CA ASN A 97 -21.25 1.57 -0.21
C ASN A 97 -20.94 0.74 -1.46
N GLU A 98 -20.48 -0.50 -1.28
CA GLU A 98 -20.08 -1.39 -2.38
C GLU A 98 -21.21 -1.77 -3.35
N GLU A 99 -22.47 -1.76 -2.90
CA GLU A 99 -23.64 -2.15 -3.70
C GLU A 99 -24.18 -0.97 -4.51
N THR A 100 -24.29 0.20 -3.88
CA THR A 100 -24.87 1.38 -4.51
C THR A 100 -23.85 2.30 -5.17
N GLY A 101 -22.56 2.14 -4.83
CA GLY A 101 -21.48 3.01 -5.27
C GLY A 101 -21.47 4.40 -4.60
N VAL A 102 -22.37 4.66 -3.64
CA VAL A 102 -22.42 5.94 -2.92
C VAL A 102 -21.13 6.12 -2.11
N ILE A 103 -20.38 7.15 -2.44
CA ILE A 103 -19.10 7.48 -1.81
C ILE A 103 -19.33 8.15 -0.45
N TYR A 104 -18.45 7.86 0.52
CA TYR A 104 -18.34 8.54 1.80
C TYR A 104 -17.21 9.57 1.72
N PRO A 105 -17.51 10.86 1.47
CA PRO A 105 -16.47 11.84 1.14
C PRO A 105 -15.45 12.06 2.24
N ASP A 106 -15.88 11.99 3.51
CA ASP A 106 -14.99 12.20 4.66
C ASP A 106 -13.91 11.13 4.77
N VAL A 107 -14.25 9.88 4.46
CA VAL A 107 -13.27 8.78 4.42
C VAL A 107 -12.28 8.99 3.26
N VAL A 108 -12.78 9.38 2.08
CA VAL A 108 -11.91 9.66 0.92
C VAL A 108 -10.96 10.82 1.23
N HIS A 109 -11.45 11.89 1.85
CA HIS A 109 -10.64 13.04 2.25
C HIS A 109 -9.57 12.64 3.27
N ALA A 110 -9.94 11.87 4.30
CA ALA A 110 -9.00 11.38 5.31
C ALA A 110 -7.88 10.52 4.69
N VAL A 111 -8.21 9.60 3.78
CA VAL A 111 -7.21 8.79 3.06
C VAL A 111 -6.31 9.69 2.22
N LYS A 112 -6.88 10.59 1.40
CA LYS A 112 -6.15 11.46 0.48
C LYS A 112 -5.15 12.36 1.22
N ASP A 113 -5.59 13.01 2.30
CA ASP A 113 -4.77 13.98 3.02
C ASP A 113 -3.59 13.29 3.74
N GLN A 114 -3.83 12.12 4.33
CA GLN A 114 -2.78 11.31 4.96
C GLN A 114 -1.83 10.70 3.92
N PHE A 115 -2.35 10.15 2.81
CA PHE A 115 -1.52 9.61 1.73
C PHE A 115 -0.60 10.68 1.14
N LYS A 116 -1.09 11.90 0.95
CA LYS A 116 -0.26 13.02 0.45
C LYS A 116 0.99 13.24 1.30
N TYR A 117 0.85 13.20 2.62
CA TYR A 117 1.98 13.35 3.55
C TYR A 117 2.85 12.09 3.59
N TYR A 118 2.25 10.92 3.83
CA TYR A 118 3.00 9.70 4.10
C TYR A 118 3.70 9.11 2.87
N ILE A 119 3.14 9.25 1.67
CA ILE A 119 3.82 8.85 0.43
C ILE A 119 5.11 9.65 0.25
N GLN A 120 5.06 10.96 0.50
CA GLN A 120 6.24 11.83 0.40
C GLN A 120 7.29 11.45 1.46
N ALA A 121 6.86 11.29 2.72
CA ALA A 121 7.75 10.92 3.82
C ALA A 121 8.39 9.53 3.61
N HIS A 122 7.61 8.55 3.17
CA HIS A 122 8.11 7.20 2.87
C HIS A 122 9.06 7.22 1.67
N ALA A 123 8.70 7.93 0.58
CA ALA A 123 9.56 8.01 -0.61
C ALA A 123 10.89 8.70 -0.32
N HIS A 124 10.91 9.73 0.53
CA HIS A 124 12.13 10.38 0.97
C HIS A 124 13.06 9.42 1.73
N ARG A 125 12.52 8.67 2.69
CA ARG A 125 13.30 7.68 3.46
C ARG A 125 13.76 6.51 2.59
N PHE A 126 12.94 6.07 1.64
CA PHE A 126 13.35 5.08 0.63
C PHE A 126 14.55 5.60 -0.16
N TYR A 127 14.48 6.85 -0.64
CA TYR A 127 15.60 7.46 -1.35
C TYR A 127 16.87 7.50 -0.50
N GLU A 128 16.81 7.99 0.75
CA GLU A 128 17.98 8.04 1.64
C GLU A 128 18.64 6.67 1.86
N ARG A 129 17.84 5.59 1.93
CA ARG A 129 18.35 4.21 2.08
C ARG A 129 19.00 3.66 0.81
N HIS A 130 18.52 4.06 -0.36
CA HIS A 130 18.85 3.43 -1.64
C HIS A 130 19.62 4.34 -2.62
N GLU A 131 19.93 5.58 -2.24
CA GLU A 131 20.66 6.57 -3.05
C GLU A 131 22.14 6.18 -3.31
N ARG A 132 22.75 5.33 -2.46
CA ARG A 132 24.22 5.13 -2.44
C ARG A 132 24.74 3.81 -3.01
N ILE A 133 23.95 3.05 -3.75
CA ILE A 133 24.46 1.83 -4.40
C ILE A 133 24.91 2.19 -5.82
N VAL A 134 26.16 2.66 -5.91
CA VAL A 134 26.96 2.71 -7.14
C VAL A 134 28.01 1.62 -7.07
#